data_AF-A0A1T5CU61-F1
#
_entry.id   AF-A0A1T5CU61-F1
#
_cell.length_a   1.000
_cell.length_b   1.000
_cell.length_c   1.000
_cell.angle_alpha   90.00
_cell.angle_beta   90.00
_cell.angle_gamma   90.00
#
_symmetry.space_group_name_H-M   'P 1'
#
loop_
_entity.id
_entity.type
_entity.pdbx_description
1 polymer ?
#
loop_
_entity_poly.entity_id
_entity_poly.type
_entity_poly.pdbx_seq_one_letter_code
_entity_poly.pdbx_strand_id
1 'polypeptide(L)'
;MDGAVFRAQVICETQVKKGLGESVTVCVDRAYAIPKSSGQFYADTRNTVQTHQDSLIIKPIIITEPTIIVVDDILTLGRTSMAVALEL
;
A
#
# COMPACT_ATOMS: atom_id res chain seq x y z
N MET A 1 -0.33 -14.10 -12.97
CA MET A 1 -1.28 -13.00 -13.24
C MET A 1 -0.44 -11.85 -13.77
N ASP A 2 -0.10 -11.88 -15.06
CA ASP A 2 0.66 -10.80 -15.71
C ASP A 2 -0.33 -9.75 -16.21
N GLY A 3 -0.25 -8.54 -15.66
CA GLY A 3 -1.03 -7.40 -16.19
C GLY A 3 -1.62 -6.44 -15.16
N ALA A 4 -1.54 -6.74 -13.85
CA ALA A 4 -1.88 -5.73 -12.85
C ALA A 4 -0.72 -4.75 -12.70
N VAL A 5 -0.78 -3.63 -13.44
CA VAL A 5 0.12 -2.50 -13.22
C VAL A 5 -0.13 -1.99 -11.81
N PHE A 6 0.80 -2.23 -10.88
CA PHE A 6 0.78 -1.59 -9.56
C PHE A 6 0.94 -0.09 -9.78
N ARG A 7 -0.16 0.66 -9.76
CA ARG A 7 -0.15 2.10 -10.05
C ARG A 7 0.78 2.86 -9.09
N ALA A 8 0.84 2.44 -7.83
CA ALA A 8 1.81 2.95 -6.86
C ALA A 8 3.28 2.73 -7.30
N GLN A 9 3.60 1.57 -7.88
CA GLN A 9 4.94 1.31 -8.41
C GLN A 9 5.29 2.26 -9.55
N VAL A 10 4.37 2.48 -10.51
CA VAL A 10 4.59 3.42 -11.62
C VAL A 10 4.79 4.85 -11.11
N ILE A 11 4.04 5.25 -10.07
CA ILE A 11 4.23 6.55 -9.40
C ILE A 11 5.66 6.62 -8.83
N CYS A 12 6.07 5.66 -8.00
CA CYS A 12 7.41 5.63 -7.40
C CYS A 12 8.53 5.61 -8.45
N GLU A 13 8.41 4.78 -9.49
CA GLU A 13 9.39 4.71 -10.58
C GLU A 13 9.49 6.04 -11.34
N THR A 14 8.37 6.73 -11.53
CA THR A 14 8.35 8.07 -12.16
C THR A 14 9.07 9.09 -11.30
N GLN A 15 8.95 9.01 -9.98
CA GLN A 15 9.67 9.90 -9.06
C GLN A 15 11.18 9.64 -9.10
N VAL A 16 11.60 8.37 -9.05
CA VAL A 16 13.02 8.00 -9.20
C VAL A 16 13.58 8.50 -10.53
N LYS A 17 12.85 8.33 -11.65
CA LYS A 17 13.25 8.83 -12.98
C LYS A 17 13.39 10.36 -13.04
N LYS A 18 12.69 11.10 -12.16
CA LYS A 18 12.79 12.55 -12.03
C LYS A 18 13.87 13.00 -11.02
N GLY A 19 14.66 12.06 -10.49
CA GLY A 19 15.72 12.33 -9.52
C GLY A 19 15.23 12.39 -8.07
N LEU A 20 14.03 11.92 -7.78
CA LEU A 20 13.49 11.83 -6.41
C LEU A 20 13.58 10.37 -5.92
N GLY A 21 14.62 10.08 -5.14
CA GLY A 21 14.94 8.74 -4.64
C GLY A 21 15.88 7.96 -5.57
N GLU A 22 16.43 6.86 -5.07
CA GLU A 22 17.43 6.07 -5.80
C GLU A 22 16.85 4.81 -6.46
N SER A 23 15.93 4.13 -5.77
CA SER A 23 15.36 2.86 -6.23
C SER A 23 13.94 2.65 -5.70
N VAL A 24 13.23 1.69 -6.29
CA VAL A 24 11.90 1.26 -5.84
C VAL A 24 12.00 -0.19 -5.37
N THR A 25 11.57 -0.44 -4.13
CA THR A 25 11.51 -1.78 -3.54
C THR A 25 10.09 -2.06 -3.06
N VAL A 26 9.60 -3.29 -3.27
CA VAL A 26 8.29 -3.72 -2.78
C VAL A 26 8.43 -4.15 -1.32
N CYS A 27 7.77 -3.43 -0.41
CA CYS A 27 7.86 -3.71 1.05
C CYS A 27 6.66 -4.52 1.57
N VAL A 28 5.54 -4.49 0.86
CA VAL A 28 4.26 -5.06 1.31
C VAL A 28 3.58 -5.76 0.15
N ASP A 29 3.17 -7.01 0.38
CA ASP A 29 2.29 -7.78 -0.48
C ASP A 29 0.96 -8.05 0.24
N ARG A 30 0.00 -8.65 -0.47
CA ARG A 30 -1.28 -9.07 0.10
C ARG A 30 -1.32 -10.60 0.20
N ALA A 31 -1.55 -11.13 1.40
CA ALA A 31 -1.69 -12.56 1.66
C ALA A 31 -2.93 -13.17 0.99
N TYR A 32 -4.06 -12.44 1.08
CA TYR A 32 -5.33 -12.84 0.50
C TYR A 32 -6.20 -11.64 0.16
N ALA A 33 -7.10 -11.81 -0.80
CA ALA A 33 -8.04 -10.76 -1.20
C ALA A 33 -9.05 -10.47 -0.09
N ILE A 34 -9.36 -9.19 0.12
CA ILE A 34 -10.45 -8.72 1.00
C ILE A 34 -11.55 -8.07 0.15
N PRO A 35 -12.79 -7.95 0.64
CA PRO A 35 -13.86 -7.30 -0.10
C PRO A 35 -13.48 -5.89 -0.57
N LYS A 36 -13.82 -5.54 -1.81
CA LYS A 36 -13.51 -4.20 -2.34
C LYS A 36 -14.39 -3.14 -1.69
N SER A 37 -13.81 -2.00 -1.34
CA SER A 37 -14.53 -0.86 -0.77
C SER A 37 -15.61 -0.30 -1.70
N SER A 38 -15.48 -0.47 -3.03
CA SER A 38 -16.47 -0.03 -4.01
C SER A 38 -17.80 -0.78 -3.93
N GLY A 39 -17.81 -1.98 -3.33
CA GLY A 39 -19.03 -2.75 -3.07
C GLY A 39 -19.67 -2.48 -1.71
N GLN A 40 -19.09 -1.57 -0.91
CA GLN A 40 -19.53 -1.28 0.46
C GLN A 40 -20.11 0.14 0.56
N PHE A 41 -21.43 0.20 0.64
CA PHE A 41 -22.21 1.45 0.61
C PHE A 41 -22.37 2.12 1.98
N TYR A 42 -22.14 1.38 3.07
CA TYR A 42 -22.25 1.89 4.44
C TYR A 42 -20.90 1.87 5.16
N ALA A 43 -20.73 2.76 6.14
CA ALA A 43 -19.43 2.96 6.80
C ALA A 43 -19.03 1.78 7.70
N ASP A 44 -20.02 1.11 8.29
CA ASP A 44 -19.92 -0.09 9.13
C ASP A 44 -19.64 -1.36 8.32
N THR A 45 -20.08 -1.43 7.06
CA THR A 45 -19.79 -2.58 6.18
C THR A 45 -18.43 -2.49 5.48
N ARG A 46 -17.71 -1.37 5.62
CA ARG A 46 -16.35 -1.20 5.08
C ARG A 46 -15.31 -1.86 5.96
N ASN A 47 -14.33 -2.52 5.33
CA ASN A 47 -13.19 -3.14 6.02
C ASN A 47 -12.51 -2.18 7.01
N THR A 48 -12.16 -2.70 8.18
CA THR A 48 -11.44 -1.95 9.22
C THR A 48 -9.94 -1.89 8.92
N VAL A 49 -9.20 -1.01 9.58
CA VAL A 49 -7.73 -0.99 9.49
C VAL A 49 -7.13 -2.36 9.84
N GLN A 50 -7.63 -3.00 10.90
CA GLN A 50 -7.21 -4.35 11.29
C GLN A 50 -7.44 -5.37 10.17
N THR A 51 -8.62 -5.35 9.53
CA THR A 51 -8.92 -6.22 8.38
C THR A 51 -7.93 -6.03 7.23
N HIS A 52 -7.44 -4.79 7.03
CA HIS A 52 -6.39 -4.54 6.06
C HIS A 52 -5.05 -5.12 6.54
N GLN A 53 -4.61 -4.85 7.78
CA GLN A 53 -3.35 -5.38 8.36
C GLN A 53 -3.27 -6.91 8.29
N ASP A 54 -4.33 -7.60 8.71
CA ASP A 54 -4.39 -9.08 8.73
C ASP A 54 -4.19 -9.70 7.33
N SER A 55 -4.49 -8.91 6.28
CA SER A 55 -4.34 -9.34 4.89
C SER A 55 -2.99 -9.01 4.26
N LEU A 56 -2.08 -8.34 4.98
CA LEU A 56 -0.77 -7.93 4.46
C LEU A 56 0.30 -8.99 4.72
N ILE A 57 1.29 -9.04 3.84
CA ILE A 57 2.56 -9.73 4.07
C ILE A 57 3.65 -8.66 4.00
N ILE A 58 4.33 -8.43 5.12
CA ILE A 58 5.47 -7.51 5.18
C ILE A 58 6.72 -8.25 4.72
N LYS A 59 7.41 -7.72 3.72
CA LYS A 59 8.68 -8.27 3.27
C LYS A 59 9.77 -7.86 4.24
N PRO A 60 10.65 -8.78 4.66
CA PRO A 60 11.76 -8.43 5.53
C PRO A 60 12.76 -7.57 4.75
N ILE A 61 12.68 -6.26 4.97
CA ILE A 61 13.61 -5.27 4.44
C ILE A 61 14.15 -4.44 5.60
N ILE A 62 15.39 -3.97 5.46
CA ILE A 62 16.00 -3.05 6.42
C ILE A 62 15.84 -1.64 5.82
N ILE A 63 15.05 -0.80 6.47
CA ILE A 63 14.92 0.63 6.14
C ILE A 63 15.81 1.39 7.12
N THR A 64 16.83 2.07 6.61
CA THR A 64 17.79 2.82 7.44
C THR A 64 17.34 4.24 7.70
N GLU A 65 16.41 4.74 6.90
CA GLU A 65 15.91 6.10 6.95
C GLU A 65 14.91 6.25 8.11
N PRO A 66 15.02 7.29 8.94
CA PRO A 66 14.13 7.50 10.07
C PRO A 66 12.71 7.95 9.66
N THR A 67 12.53 8.31 8.39
CA THR A 67 11.26 8.81 7.86
C THR A 67 10.96 8.09 6.56
N ILE A 68 9.78 7.48 6.49
CA ILE A 68 9.24 6.86 5.29
C ILE A 68 8.05 7.66 4.76
N ILE A 69 7.86 7.63 3.45
CA ILE A 69 6.68 8.20 2.79
C ILE A 69 5.88 7.04 2.20
N VAL A 70 4.64 6.88 2.64
CA VAL A 70 3.71 5.92 2.06
C VAL A 70 3.04 6.55 0.84
N VAL A 71 3.11 5.85 -0.30
CA VAL A 71 2.50 6.28 -1.56
C VAL A 71 1.30 5.38 -1.86
N ASP A 72 0.17 5.99 -2.14
CA ASP A 72 -1.07 5.32 -2.53
C ASP A 72 -1.58 5.94 -3.85
N ASP A 73 -2.16 5.14 -4.74
CA ASP A 73 -2.66 5.65 -6.02
C ASP A 73 -4.01 6.36 -5.87
N ILE A 74 -4.84 5.90 -4.94
CA ILE A 74 -6.14 6.49 -4.63
C ILE A 74 -6.40 6.45 -3.12
N LEU A 75 -6.48 7.62 -2.50
CA LEU A 75 -6.90 7.75 -1.11
C LEU A 75 -8.42 7.87 -1.01
N THR A 76 -9.04 6.96 -0.24
CA THR A 76 -10.47 7.06 0.13
C THR A 76 -10.60 7.47 1.60
N LEU A 77 -10.89 6.53 2.51
CA LEU A 77 -10.86 6.76 3.95
C LEU A 77 -9.48 6.51 4.57
N GLY A 78 -8.46 6.24 3.75
CA GLY A 78 -7.08 6.02 4.20
C GLY A 78 -6.83 4.75 5.02
N ARG A 79 -7.80 3.83 5.14
CA ARG A 79 -7.65 2.63 5.99
C ARG A 79 -6.54 1.68 5.50
N THR A 80 -6.36 1.54 4.19
CA THR A 80 -5.24 0.77 3.62
C THR A 80 -3.91 1.44 3.92
N SER A 81 -3.79 2.74 3.66
CA SER A 81 -2.55 3.49 3.85
C SER A 81 -2.15 3.53 5.33
N MET A 82 -3.13 3.67 6.25
CA MET A 82 -2.93 3.57 7.69
C MET A 82 -2.46 2.17 8.11
N ALA A 83 -3.09 1.11 7.58
CA ALA A 83 -2.68 -0.26 7.87
C ALA A 83 -1.21 -0.49 7.46
N VAL A 84 -0.82 -0.03 6.26
CA VAL A 84 0.57 -0.13 5.79
C VAL A 84 1.53 0.69 6.67
N ALA A 85 1.14 1.91 7.06
CA ALA A 85 1.98 2.78 7.88
C ALA A 85 2.17 2.28 9.33
N LEU A 86 1.29 1.41 9.84
CA LEU A 86 1.43 0.80 11.16
C LEU A 86 2.32 -0.45 11.17
N GLU A 87 2.54 -1.06 10.00
CA GLU A 87 3.32 -2.30 9.84
C GLU A 87 4.76 -2.07 9.37
N LEU A 88 5.08 -0.86 8.90
CA LEU A 88 6.39 -0.43 8.42
C LEU A 88 7.03 0.56 9.40
#